data_AF-A0A1V6MHX8-F1
#
_entry.id   AF-A0A1V6MHX8-F1
#
_cell.length_a   1.000
_cell.length_b   1.000
_cell.length_c   1.000
_cell.angle_alpha   90.00
_cell.angle_beta   90.00
_cell.angle_gamma   90.00
#
_symmetry.space_group_name_H-M   'P 1'
#
loop_
_entity.id
_entity.type
_entity.pdbx_description
1 polymer ?
#
loop_
_entity_poly.entity_id
_entity_poly.type
_entity_poly.pdbx_seq_one_letter_code
_entity_poly.pdbx_strand_id
1 'polypeptide(L)'
;MSHVSRRQLLRGAASGIGAMALTAPSASAAGGAAHGPTTPPVPAGPRRGRPSTSRLPLVLNVADLGAVGDGLTDDTAAFEIAYSLAAARVARGVGRTVIEIPAGEFLITRAHALLNGVAPLSAANGLRFSGAGKRMTTLVFRPDNGPGSYLCRNEDIWSNLSFERIQFRSATPGASFFSSYSTGNAQDYRFSECEWMGEWEFGIALDGTNTNSEMRWEACRVGGSYRRAFLYSGLSQRQQPDPNDQDQFLNYWFTDMKVEYEWGNFLEFPYGGSITCRGGSYIITGTRPHSTEEYGTTSTFFRFPVARHHDSVQRFHAQDIRFEVRNPQVQVIDSVWASGTIHFSDCDDTGLSFKDFAPEARAHRYTVGPRGPLIRYDSCQLVGRHEYRTDGRRKALPTVARYDMCLLRSHSAHEFAVAEDNVRPDFVRFVDCLDNSAVDT
;
A
#
# COMPACT_ATOMS: atom_id res chain seq x y z
N MET A 1 -21.94 14.10 45.89
CA MET A 1 -23.31 14.20 45.32
C MET A 1 -23.25 15.16 44.14
N SER A 2 -23.41 14.68 42.91
CA SER A 2 -23.88 15.43 41.73
C SER A 2 -23.90 14.46 40.54
N HIS A 3 -25.03 14.45 39.84
CA HIS A 3 -25.46 13.45 38.86
C HIS A 3 -24.77 13.56 37.50
N VAL A 4 -24.53 12.42 36.84
CA VAL A 4 -24.52 12.35 35.37
C VAL A 4 -25.41 11.19 34.92
N SER A 5 -26.28 11.53 33.97
CA SER A 5 -27.49 10.82 33.57
C SER A 5 -27.24 9.70 32.55
N ARG A 6 -27.87 8.55 32.78
CA ARG A 6 -28.14 7.50 31.80
C ARG A 6 -29.21 8.00 30.81
N ARG A 7 -28.85 8.27 29.56
CA ARG A 7 -29.69 8.06 28.34
C ARG A 7 -29.01 8.66 27.11
N GLN A 8 -28.43 7.79 26.28
CA GLN A 8 -28.65 7.69 24.82
C GLN A 8 -27.57 6.77 24.22
N LEU A 9 -27.72 5.48 24.48
CA LEU A 9 -27.12 4.40 23.69
C LEU A 9 -28.28 3.48 23.30
N LEU A 10 -28.30 3.09 22.02
CA LEU A 10 -29.17 2.11 21.35
C LEU A 10 -30.44 2.64 20.64
N ARG A 11 -30.31 2.81 19.32
CA ARG A 11 -31.13 2.14 18.27
C ARG A 11 -30.10 1.67 17.22
N GLY A 12 -29.85 0.38 16.97
CA GLY A 12 -30.78 -0.67 16.50
C GLY A 12 -31.02 -0.44 15.00
N ALA A 13 -30.65 -1.30 14.04
CA ALA A 13 -30.76 -2.75 13.92
C ALA A 13 -29.65 -3.29 12.97
N ALA A 14 -29.02 -4.45 13.12
CA ALA A 14 -29.50 -5.83 13.25
C ALA A 14 -30.26 -6.37 12.02
N SER A 15 -29.54 -7.03 11.12
CA SER A 15 -29.97 -8.07 10.16
C SER A 15 -28.68 -8.58 9.51
N GLY A 16 -28.33 -9.84 9.38
CA GLY A 16 -28.92 -11.13 9.67
C GLY A 16 -27.97 -12.12 8.99
N ILE A 17 -27.55 -13.16 9.71
CA ILE A 17 -26.57 -14.15 9.25
C ILE A 17 -27.17 -14.93 8.07
N GLY A 18 -26.44 -14.96 6.94
CA GLY A 18 -26.77 -15.78 5.78
C GLY A 18 -25.48 -16.16 5.05
N ALA A 19 -24.93 -17.32 5.42
CA ALA A 19 -23.82 -17.94 4.70
C ALA A 19 -24.27 -18.29 3.27
N MET A 20 -23.52 -17.83 2.26
CA MET A 20 -23.60 -18.40 0.92
C MET A 20 -22.21 -18.63 0.35
N ALA A 21 -21.88 -19.91 0.24
CA ALA A 21 -20.83 -20.43 -0.61
C ALA A 21 -21.24 -20.24 -2.07
N LEU A 22 -20.39 -19.59 -2.87
CA LEU A 22 -20.54 -19.52 -4.31
C LEU A 22 -19.52 -20.45 -4.97
N THR A 23 -19.93 -21.69 -5.17
CA THR A 23 -19.40 -22.55 -6.23
C THR A 23 -20.18 -22.26 -7.50
N ALA A 24 -19.50 -21.76 -8.54
CA ALA A 24 -20.08 -21.66 -9.88
C ALA A 24 -19.55 -22.82 -10.74
N PRO A 25 -20.43 -23.65 -11.32
CA PRO A 25 -20.13 -24.35 -12.54
C PRO A 25 -20.93 -23.78 -13.72
N SER A 26 -20.25 -23.76 -14.85
CA SER A 26 -20.70 -23.48 -16.21
C SER A 26 -21.84 -24.39 -16.68
N ALA A 27 -22.77 -23.85 -17.47
CA ALA A 27 -23.51 -24.53 -18.55
C ALA A 27 -24.30 -23.45 -19.32
N SER A 28 -23.98 -23.17 -20.59
CA SER A 28 -24.34 -23.91 -21.81
C SER A 28 -25.79 -23.72 -22.25
N ALA A 29 -25.89 -23.29 -23.51
CA ALA A 29 -27.10 -22.90 -24.23
C ALA A 29 -27.99 -24.08 -24.64
N ALA A 30 -29.29 -23.82 -24.70
CA ALA A 30 -30.28 -24.36 -25.64
C ALA A 30 -31.49 -23.40 -25.56
N GLY A 31 -32.01 -22.81 -26.64
CA GLY A 31 -32.63 -23.51 -27.77
C GLY A 31 -34.14 -23.50 -27.55
N GLY A 32 -34.85 -22.55 -28.15
CA GLY A 32 -36.30 -22.42 -28.00
C GLY A 32 -36.91 -21.49 -29.04
N ALA A 33 -37.19 -22.05 -30.21
CA ALA A 33 -37.93 -21.41 -31.29
C ALA A 33 -39.42 -21.28 -30.94
N ALA A 34 -40.03 -20.14 -31.28
CA ALA A 34 -41.47 -20.05 -31.46
C ALA A 34 -41.80 -19.04 -32.58
N HIS A 35 -42.30 -19.61 -33.68
CA HIS A 35 -42.90 -18.93 -34.82
C HIS A 35 -44.20 -18.20 -34.40
N GLY A 36 -44.36 -16.96 -34.85
CA GLY A 36 -45.62 -16.22 -34.82
C GLY A 36 -45.73 -15.31 -36.06
N PRO A 37 -46.91 -15.22 -36.71
CA PRO A 37 -47.03 -14.74 -38.07
C PRO A 37 -46.97 -13.21 -38.23
N THR A 38 -46.53 -12.86 -39.43
CA THR A 38 -46.30 -11.56 -40.06
C THR A 38 -47.48 -10.56 -40.00
N THR A 39 -47.18 -9.33 -39.59
CA THR A 39 -47.89 -8.11 -40.03
C THR A 39 -46.89 -7.14 -40.67
N PRO A 40 -47.15 -6.60 -41.88
CA PRO A 40 -46.25 -5.64 -42.51
C PRO A 40 -46.31 -4.28 -41.79
N PRO A 41 -45.16 -3.64 -41.52
CA PRO A 41 -45.15 -2.33 -40.88
C PRO A 41 -45.57 -1.22 -41.85
N VAL A 42 -46.45 -0.36 -41.37
CA VAL A 42 -46.88 0.90 -41.99
C VAL A 42 -45.67 1.83 -42.17
N PRO A 43 -45.53 2.58 -43.29
CA PRO A 43 -44.42 3.51 -43.48
C PRO A 43 -44.51 4.65 -42.47
N ALA A 44 -43.55 4.73 -41.55
CA ALA A 44 -43.39 5.85 -40.65
C ALA A 44 -42.87 7.07 -41.43
N GLY A 45 -43.63 8.17 -41.41
CA GLY A 45 -43.20 9.46 -41.94
C GLY A 45 -41.90 9.98 -41.29
N PRO A 46 -41.26 11.00 -41.89
CA PRO A 46 -39.93 11.45 -41.49
C PRO A 46 -39.91 11.93 -40.03
N ARG A 47 -39.37 11.08 -39.15
CA ARG A 47 -39.03 11.48 -37.77
C ARG A 47 -37.94 12.53 -37.84
N ARG A 48 -38.30 13.78 -37.52
CA ARG A 48 -37.34 14.85 -37.22
C ARG A 48 -36.35 14.32 -36.19
N GLY A 49 -35.10 14.13 -36.62
CA GLY A 49 -34.02 13.66 -35.78
C GLY A 49 -33.85 14.58 -34.58
N ARG A 50 -34.14 14.06 -33.39
CA ARG A 50 -33.67 14.65 -32.14
C ARG A 50 -32.14 14.72 -32.24
N PRO A 51 -31.48 15.86 -31.95
CA PRO A 51 -30.03 15.93 -31.98
C PRO A 51 -29.51 14.78 -31.12
N SER A 52 -28.77 13.88 -31.75
CA SER A 52 -27.96 12.91 -31.03
C SER A 52 -27.09 13.74 -30.11
N THR A 53 -27.38 13.73 -28.81
CA THR A 53 -26.44 14.22 -27.80
C THR A 53 -25.24 13.32 -27.94
N SER A 54 -24.30 13.75 -28.79
CA SER A 54 -23.04 13.08 -29.06
C SER A 54 -22.51 12.60 -27.72
N ARG A 55 -22.52 11.28 -27.51
CA ARG A 55 -21.97 10.69 -26.29
C ARG A 55 -20.51 11.05 -26.32
N LEU A 56 -20.13 12.05 -25.52
CA LEU A 56 -18.74 12.44 -25.36
C LEU A 56 -17.91 11.17 -25.12
N PRO A 57 -16.74 11.04 -25.77
CA PRO A 57 -15.95 9.82 -25.68
C PRO A 57 -15.60 9.56 -24.21
N LEU A 58 -15.80 8.33 -23.76
CA LEU A 58 -15.48 7.89 -22.39
C LEU A 58 -13.96 7.88 -22.14
N VAL A 59 -13.16 7.99 -23.20
CA VAL A 59 -11.71 8.08 -23.16
C VAL A 59 -11.31 9.53 -23.44
N LEU A 60 -10.41 10.08 -22.63
CA LEU A 60 -9.78 11.39 -22.80
C LEU A 60 -8.29 11.19 -22.99
N ASN A 61 -7.77 11.47 -24.18
CA ASN A 61 -6.32 11.47 -24.40
C ASN A 61 -5.75 12.84 -24.02
N VAL A 62 -4.72 12.87 -23.16
CA VAL A 62 -4.12 14.14 -22.73
C VAL A 62 -3.45 14.91 -23.88
N ALA A 63 -3.00 14.23 -24.95
CA ALA A 63 -2.43 14.88 -26.13
C ALA A 63 -3.50 15.69 -26.90
N ASP A 64 -4.76 15.21 -26.94
CA ASP A 64 -5.88 15.97 -27.52
C ASP A 64 -6.21 17.23 -26.71
N LEU A 65 -5.70 17.32 -25.49
CA LEU A 65 -5.86 18.44 -24.56
C LEU A 65 -4.62 19.34 -24.49
N GLY A 66 -3.64 19.12 -25.38
CA GLY A 66 -2.46 19.96 -25.55
C GLY A 66 -1.20 19.47 -24.85
N ALA A 67 -1.20 18.28 -24.25
CA ALA A 67 0.03 17.68 -23.73
C ALA A 67 0.97 17.31 -24.88
N VAL A 68 2.25 17.69 -24.76
CA VAL A 68 3.30 17.44 -25.75
C VAL A 68 4.07 16.16 -25.43
N GLY A 69 4.42 15.92 -24.17
CA GLY A 69 5.11 14.69 -23.76
C GLY A 69 6.58 14.60 -24.20
N ASP A 70 7.28 15.73 -24.30
CA ASP A 70 8.69 15.83 -24.71
C ASP A 70 9.69 15.95 -23.53
N GLY A 71 9.20 15.94 -22.29
CA GLY A 71 9.97 16.07 -21.05
C GLY A 71 10.41 17.50 -20.71
N LEU A 72 10.07 18.48 -21.56
CA LEU A 72 10.52 19.87 -21.47
C LEU A 72 9.35 20.85 -21.36
N THR A 73 8.32 20.65 -22.18
CA THR A 73 7.10 21.46 -22.20
C THR A 73 6.29 21.19 -20.94
N ASP A 74 5.83 22.25 -20.27
CA ASP A 74 4.97 22.12 -19.11
C ASP A 74 3.56 21.65 -19.52
N ASP A 75 3.29 20.36 -19.30
CA ASP A 75 2.05 19.68 -19.68
C ASP A 75 0.94 19.83 -18.63
N THR A 76 1.21 20.54 -17.53
CA THR A 76 0.32 20.61 -16.35
C THR A 76 -1.12 20.99 -16.71
N ALA A 77 -1.31 21.98 -17.60
CA ALA A 77 -2.64 22.45 -17.97
C ALA A 77 -3.47 21.35 -18.66
N ALA A 78 -2.87 20.51 -19.49
CA ALA A 78 -3.58 19.44 -20.18
C ALA A 78 -4.10 18.37 -19.19
N PHE A 79 -3.30 18.04 -18.16
CA PHE A 79 -3.71 17.11 -17.10
C PHE A 79 -4.82 17.68 -16.22
N GLU A 80 -4.74 18.96 -15.85
CA GLU A 80 -5.79 19.64 -15.08
C GLU A 80 -7.13 19.67 -15.84
N ILE A 81 -7.09 19.93 -17.16
CA ILE A 81 -8.25 19.87 -18.05
C ILE A 81 -8.79 18.45 -18.13
N ALA A 82 -7.94 17.45 -18.33
CA ALA A 82 -8.34 16.04 -18.41
C ALA A 82 -9.10 15.61 -17.16
N TYR A 83 -8.55 15.93 -15.99
CA TYR A 83 -9.17 15.64 -14.70
C TYR A 83 -10.51 16.37 -14.52
N SER A 84 -10.56 17.67 -14.83
CA SER A 84 -11.78 18.47 -14.69
C SER A 84 -12.91 17.97 -15.59
N LEU A 85 -12.59 17.57 -16.82
CA LEU A 85 -13.55 16.92 -17.73
C LEU A 85 -14.01 15.56 -17.18
N ALA A 86 -13.10 14.76 -16.61
CA ALA A 86 -13.45 13.48 -16.00
C ALA A 86 -14.39 13.65 -14.80
N ALA A 87 -14.10 14.61 -13.91
CA ALA A 87 -14.94 14.94 -12.75
C ALA A 87 -16.31 15.47 -13.17
N ALA A 88 -16.38 16.35 -14.19
CA ALA A 88 -17.64 16.89 -14.71
C ALA A 88 -18.55 15.82 -15.35
N ARG A 89 -17.98 14.66 -15.74
CA ARG A 89 -18.72 13.53 -16.32
C ARG A 89 -19.25 12.55 -15.29
N VAL A 90 -18.96 12.75 -14.01
CA VAL A 90 -19.53 11.91 -12.95
C VAL A 90 -21.06 12.06 -12.97
N ALA A 91 -21.74 10.93 -13.09
CA ALA A 91 -23.19 10.89 -13.15
C ALA A 91 -23.72 9.77 -12.26
N ARG A 92 -24.61 10.16 -11.34
CA ARG A 92 -25.18 9.27 -10.31
C ARG A 92 -24.10 8.62 -9.44
N GLY A 93 -23.11 9.42 -9.01
CA GLY A 93 -22.00 8.97 -8.16
C GLY A 93 -20.99 8.05 -8.86
N VAL A 94 -21.06 7.89 -10.18
CA VAL A 94 -20.18 7.00 -10.94
C VAL A 94 -19.40 7.79 -11.99
N GLY A 95 -18.08 7.77 -11.87
CA GLY A 95 -17.17 8.17 -12.94
C GLY A 95 -16.95 7.01 -13.91
N ARG A 96 -16.90 7.34 -15.21
CA ARG A 96 -16.76 6.36 -16.31
C ARG A 96 -15.64 6.73 -17.25
N THR A 97 -14.82 7.70 -16.87
CA THR A 97 -13.80 8.28 -17.73
C THR A 97 -12.49 7.52 -17.57
N VAL A 98 -11.87 7.20 -18.70
CA VAL A 98 -10.47 6.79 -18.76
C VAL A 98 -9.65 7.96 -19.27
N ILE A 99 -8.66 8.40 -18.50
CA ILE A 99 -7.66 9.37 -18.94
C ILE A 99 -6.50 8.56 -19.52
N GLU A 100 -6.35 8.62 -20.84
CA GLU A 100 -5.28 7.96 -21.59
C GLU A 100 -4.09 8.90 -21.73
N ILE A 101 -2.91 8.38 -21.39
CA ILE A 101 -1.65 9.08 -21.43
C ILE A 101 -0.75 8.33 -22.41
N PRO A 102 -0.48 8.89 -23.60
CA PRO A 102 0.31 8.20 -24.61
C PRO A 102 1.76 8.01 -24.17
N ALA A 103 2.56 7.32 -24.99
CA ALA A 103 3.99 7.23 -24.75
C ALA A 103 4.62 8.64 -24.84
N GLY A 104 5.54 8.94 -23.93
CA GLY A 104 6.14 10.27 -23.78
C GLY A 104 6.61 10.53 -22.35
N GLU A 105 7.35 11.61 -22.17
CA GLU A 105 7.74 12.15 -20.86
C GLU A 105 6.99 13.46 -20.63
N PHE A 106 6.15 13.54 -19.61
CA PHE A 106 5.28 14.70 -19.38
C PHE A 106 5.74 15.47 -18.15
N LEU A 107 6.11 16.74 -18.32
CA LEU A 107 6.53 17.59 -17.22
C LEU A 107 5.31 18.19 -16.53
N ILE A 108 5.17 17.96 -15.22
CA ILE A 108 4.07 18.49 -14.40
C ILE A 108 4.69 19.33 -13.27
N THR A 109 4.38 20.63 -13.26
CA THR A 109 4.99 21.63 -12.36
C THR A 109 4.05 22.09 -11.25
N ARG A 110 2.75 21.79 -11.31
CA ARG A 110 1.79 22.17 -10.24
C ARG A 110 1.31 20.96 -9.46
N ALA A 111 1.17 21.15 -8.16
CA ALA A 111 0.57 20.16 -7.27
C ALA A 111 -0.90 19.88 -7.65
N HIS A 112 -1.32 18.64 -7.43
CA HIS A 112 -2.68 18.13 -7.67
C HIS A 112 -3.13 18.13 -9.14
N ALA A 113 -2.23 18.40 -10.08
CA ALA A 113 -2.57 18.52 -11.49
C ALA A 113 -3.07 17.21 -12.11
N LEU A 114 -2.60 16.05 -11.62
CA LEU A 114 -3.06 14.75 -12.11
C LEU A 114 -4.42 14.37 -11.52
N LEU A 115 -4.62 14.62 -10.22
CA LEU A 115 -5.87 14.38 -9.51
C LEU A 115 -6.05 15.41 -8.40
N ASN A 116 -7.13 16.20 -8.50
CA ASN A 116 -7.54 17.15 -7.48
C ASN A 116 -8.93 16.79 -6.93
N GLY A 117 -8.97 15.78 -6.09
CA GLY A 117 -10.14 15.16 -5.48
C GLY A 117 -10.85 16.02 -4.45
N VAL A 118 -10.98 17.33 -4.70
CA VAL A 118 -12.04 18.19 -4.15
C VAL A 118 -13.23 18.31 -5.11
N ALA A 119 -13.07 17.77 -6.32
CA ALA A 119 -14.10 17.64 -7.34
C ALA A 119 -14.28 16.15 -7.70
N PRO A 120 -15.46 15.72 -8.15
CA PRO A 120 -16.73 16.45 -8.15
C PRO A 120 -17.21 16.82 -6.73
N LEU A 121 -18.27 17.62 -6.62
CA LEU A 121 -18.81 18.12 -5.34
C LEU A 121 -19.42 17.05 -4.43
N SER A 122 -19.49 15.81 -4.89
CA SER A 122 -20.03 14.66 -4.17
C SER A 122 -19.14 13.45 -4.41
N ALA A 123 -19.12 12.50 -3.48
CA ALA A 123 -18.38 11.27 -3.65
C ALA A 123 -18.66 10.58 -5.01
N ALA A 124 -17.60 10.02 -5.59
CA ALA A 124 -17.62 9.41 -6.90
C ALA A 124 -16.86 8.07 -6.87
N ASN A 125 -17.39 7.09 -7.60
CA ASN A 125 -16.76 5.79 -7.77
C ASN A 125 -16.29 5.63 -9.22
N GLY A 126 -15.01 5.31 -9.41
CA GLY A 126 -14.46 4.94 -10.71
C GLY A 126 -13.81 6.11 -11.44
N LEU A 127 -12.48 6.09 -11.52
CA LEU A 127 -11.68 6.92 -12.43
C LEU A 127 -10.39 6.16 -12.75
N ARG A 128 -10.02 6.12 -14.02
CA ARG A 128 -8.85 5.35 -14.48
C ARG A 128 -7.87 6.25 -15.23
N PHE A 129 -6.59 6.09 -14.93
CA PHE A 129 -5.46 6.68 -15.64
C PHE A 129 -4.67 5.54 -16.29
N SER A 130 -4.47 5.59 -17.61
CA SER A 130 -3.84 4.52 -18.37
C SER A 130 -2.67 5.03 -19.19
N GLY A 131 -1.47 4.51 -18.94
CA GLY A 131 -0.27 4.80 -19.73
C GLY A 131 0.05 3.75 -20.79
N ALA A 132 1.06 4.02 -21.62
CA ALA A 132 1.57 3.11 -22.64
C ALA A 132 2.41 1.94 -22.09
N GLY A 133 2.92 2.04 -20.86
CA GLY A 133 3.82 1.06 -20.24
C GLY A 133 4.80 1.72 -19.26
N LYS A 134 5.34 0.95 -18.31
CA LYS A 134 6.45 1.41 -17.46
C LYS A 134 7.58 1.93 -18.35
N ARG A 135 8.05 3.16 -18.10
CA ARG A 135 9.10 3.85 -18.89
C ARG A 135 8.74 4.19 -20.34
N MET A 136 7.54 3.85 -20.79
CA MET A 136 6.99 4.33 -22.06
C MET A 136 6.19 5.61 -21.85
N THR A 137 5.41 5.65 -20.76
CA THR A 137 4.75 6.85 -20.26
C THR A 137 5.37 7.24 -18.93
N THR A 138 5.96 8.43 -18.85
CA THR A 138 6.60 8.96 -17.65
C THR A 138 5.98 10.29 -17.28
N LEU A 139 5.47 10.42 -16.05
CA LEU A 139 5.06 11.70 -15.48
C LEU A 139 6.18 12.22 -14.58
N VAL A 140 6.78 13.35 -14.95
CA VAL A 140 7.87 13.99 -14.22
C VAL A 140 7.27 15.10 -13.36
N PHE A 141 7.16 14.86 -12.06
CA PHE A 141 6.63 15.84 -11.13
C PHE A 141 7.76 16.75 -10.62
N ARG A 142 7.70 18.03 -10.97
CA ARG A 142 8.68 19.07 -10.62
C ARG A 142 7.98 20.32 -10.07
N PRO A 143 7.33 20.24 -8.90
CA PRO A 143 6.77 21.42 -8.26
C PRO A 143 7.88 22.40 -7.83
N ASP A 144 7.53 23.67 -7.66
CA ASP A 144 8.43 24.72 -7.18
C ASP A 144 9.04 24.39 -5.80
N ASN A 145 8.29 23.66 -4.97
CA ASN A 145 8.71 23.22 -3.64
C ASN A 145 8.44 21.73 -3.48
N GLY A 146 9.34 21.00 -2.81
CA GLY A 146 9.17 19.58 -2.52
C GLY A 146 8.17 19.31 -1.39
N PRO A 147 8.55 19.59 -0.13
CA PRO A 147 7.71 19.27 1.03
C PRO A 147 6.29 19.84 0.93
N GLY A 148 5.30 18.99 1.17
CA GLY A 148 3.88 19.35 1.12
C GLY A 148 3.25 19.40 -0.28
N SER A 149 4.04 19.23 -1.35
CA SER A 149 3.53 19.16 -2.72
C SER A 149 3.19 17.72 -3.09
N TYR A 150 1.94 17.49 -3.50
CA TYR A 150 1.46 16.19 -3.96
C TYR A 150 1.06 16.24 -5.43
N LEU A 151 1.41 15.23 -6.23
CA LEU A 151 0.93 15.13 -7.62
C LEU A 151 -0.58 14.84 -7.67
N CYS A 152 -1.05 14.04 -6.72
CA CYS A 152 -2.45 13.65 -6.55
C CYS A 152 -2.92 13.97 -5.13
N ARG A 153 -4.15 14.45 -5.00
CA ARG A 153 -4.81 14.65 -3.71
C ARG A 153 -6.25 14.20 -3.77
N ASN A 154 -6.66 13.28 -2.91
CA ASN A 154 -8.06 12.89 -2.77
C ASN A 154 -8.60 13.29 -1.40
N GLU A 155 -9.66 14.11 -1.40
CA GLU A 155 -10.27 14.69 -0.20
C GLU A 155 -11.58 13.98 0.14
N ASP A 156 -11.51 12.67 0.34
CA ASP A 156 -12.68 11.81 0.60
C ASP A 156 -13.73 11.84 -0.53
N ILE A 157 -13.29 12.05 -1.79
CA ILE A 157 -14.19 12.15 -2.95
C ILE A 157 -14.21 10.84 -3.75
N TRP A 158 -13.04 10.34 -4.16
CA TRP A 158 -12.98 9.21 -5.09
C TRP A 158 -12.78 7.87 -4.40
N SER A 159 -13.60 6.88 -4.76
CA SER A 159 -13.33 5.44 -4.60
C SER A 159 -13.05 4.79 -5.95
N ASN A 160 -12.47 3.59 -5.94
CA ASN A 160 -12.23 2.79 -7.15
C ASN A 160 -11.38 3.56 -8.18
N LEU A 161 -10.31 4.20 -7.69
CA LEU A 161 -9.29 4.84 -8.51
C LEU A 161 -8.35 3.78 -9.09
N SER A 162 -7.99 3.91 -10.36
CA SER A 162 -7.03 3.01 -10.99
C SER A 162 -5.94 3.78 -11.74
N PHE A 163 -4.70 3.40 -11.51
CA PHE A 163 -3.53 3.84 -12.26
C PHE A 163 -2.86 2.61 -12.85
N GLU A 164 -2.52 2.66 -14.14
CA GLU A 164 -1.87 1.53 -14.79
C GLU A 164 -0.81 1.94 -15.78
N ARG A 165 0.28 1.16 -15.87
CA ARG A 165 1.28 1.26 -16.94
C ARG A 165 1.92 2.65 -17.08
N ILE A 166 2.18 3.30 -15.94
CA ILE A 166 2.77 4.65 -15.86
C ILE A 166 4.01 4.62 -14.97
N GLN A 167 5.08 5.31 -15.37
CA GLN A 167 6.14 5.71 -14.45
C GLN A 167 5.81 7.09 -13.85
N PHE A 168 5.92 7.22 -12.52
CA PHE A 168 5.92 8.48 -11.79
C PHE A 168 7.34 8.78 -11.33
N ARG A 169 7.88 9.95 -11.70
CA ARG A 169 9.23 10.37 -11.34
C ARG A 169 9.19 11.70 -10.59
N SER A 170 9.66 11.72 -9.36
CA SER A 170 9.90 12.99 -8.64
C SER A 170 11.19 13.62 -9.16
N ALA A 171 11.10 14.88 -9.59
CA ALA A 171 12.23 15.73 -9.96
C ALA A 171 12.48 16.87 -8.95
N THR A 172 11.67 16.96 -7.90
CA THR A 172 11.85 17.90 -6.79
C THR A 172 11.96 17.08 -5.48
N PRO A 173 13.15 16.97 -4.87
CA PRO A 173 13.35 16.19 -3.65
C PRO A 173 12.36 16.55 -2.53
N GLY A 174 11.72 15.53 -1.95
CA GLY A 174 10.71 15.71 -0.90
C GLY A 174 9.29 16.05 -1.40
N ALA A 175 9.06 16.08 -2.71
CA ALA A 175 7.70 16.01 -3.25
C ALA A 175 7.06 14.66 -2.94
N SER A 176 5.73 14.57 -3.01
CA SER A 176 4.97 13.35 -2.76
C SER A 176 4.10 12.97 -3.95
N PHE A 177 3.82 11.68 -4.13
CA PHE A 177 2.96 11.26 -5.22
C PHE A 177 1.48 11.46 -4.87
N PHE A 178 0.99 10.94 -3.74
CA PHE A 178 -0.45 10.93 -3.46
C PHE A 178 -0.76 11.21 -1.98
N SER A 179 -1.65 12.18 -1.72
CA SER A 179 -2.29 12.32 -0.40
C SER A 179 -3.74 11.85 -0.46
N SER A 180 -4.13 10.93 0.43
CA SER A 180 -5.50 10.45 0.53
C SER A 180 -6.05 10.69 1.92
N TYR A 181 -7.03 11.58 2.03
CA TYR A 181 -7.83 11.75 3.22
C TYR A 181 -9.14 10.99 3.06
N SER A 182 -9.57 10.27 4.09
CA SER A 182 -10.89 9.62 4.07
C SER A 182 -11.62 9.59 5.40
N THR A 183 -12.93 9.77 5.36
CA THR A 183 -13.86 9.53 6.48
C THR A 183 -15.01 8.58 6.11
N GLY A 184 -14.90 7.90 4.97
CA GLY A 184 -15.94 6.97 4.51
C GLY A 184 -15.94 6.63 3.03
N ASN A 185 -15.32 7.45 2.19
CA ASN A 185 -15.54 7.37 0.74
C ASN A 185 -14.32 6.93 -0.05
N ALA A 186 -13.11 7.16 0.44
CA ALA A 186 -11.88 7.00 -0.32
C ALA A 186 -11.29 5.59 -0.12
N GLN A 187 -11.65 4.64 -0.99
CA GLN A 187 -11.27 3.23 -0.88
C GLN A 187 -11.14 2.54 -2.26
N ASP A 188 -10.66 1.29 -2.28
CA ASP A 188 -10.55 0.41 -3.47
C ASP A 188 -9.61 0.96 -4.56
N TYR A 189 -8.43 1.44 -4.18
CA TYR A 189 -7.47 1.95 -5.18
C TYR A 189 -6.66 0.82 -5.80
N ARG A 190 -6.38 0.91 -7.10
CA ARG A 190 -5.64 -0.10 -7.84
C ARG A 190 -4.48 0.51 -8.60
N PHE A 191 -3.31 -0.06 -8.39
CA PHE A 191 -2.09 0.28 -9.12
C PHE A 191 -1.57 -0.97 -9.80
N SER A 192 -1.52 -0.97 -11.13
CA SER A 192 -1.09 -2.13 -11.90
C SER A 192 0.03 -1.74 -12.86
N GLU A 193 1.16 -2.44 -12.79
CA GLU A 193 2.32 -2.16 -13.65
C GLU A 193 2.78 -0.69 -13.59
N CYS A 194 2.73 -0.07 -12.41
CA CYS A 194 3.26 1.28 -12.20
C CYS A 194 4.73 1.23 -11.75
N GLU A 195 5.47 2.32 -11.94
CA GLU A 195 6.83 2.49 -11.42
C GLU A 195 6.98 3.85 -10.72
N TRP A 196 7.53 3.87 -9.51
CA TRP A 196 7.88 5.13 -8.81
C TRP A 196 9.40 5.29 -8.74
N MET A 197 9.91 6.46 -9.11
CA MET A 197 11.35 6.79 -9.15
C MET A 197 11.61 8.21 -8.64
N GLY A 198 12.87 8.53 -8.32
CA GLY A 198 13.29 9.82 -7.76
C GLY A 198 13.22 9.86 -6.23
N GLU A 199 13.48 11.02 -5.64
CA GLU A 199 13.37 11.20 -4.18
C GLU A 199 11.98 11.73 -3.80
N TRP A 200 11.24 10.91 -3.05
CA TRP A 200 9.91 11.22 -2.55
C TRP A 200 9.94 11.48 -1.04
N GLU A 201 9.05 12.33 -0.54
CA GLU A 201 8.70 12.32 0.89
C GLU A 201 7.83 11.10 1.19
N PHE A 202 6.71 11.01 0.47
CA PHE A 202 5.82 9.85 0.44
C PHE A 202 5.56 9.39 -1.00
N GLY A 203 5.45 8.09 -1.21
CA GLY A 203 4.70 7.61 -2.37
C GLY A 203 3.22 7.95 -2.19
N ILE A 204 2.61 7.40 -1.15
CA ILE A 204 1.20 7.56 -0.81
C ILE A 204 1.13 7.79 0.69
N ALA A 205 0.42 8.85 1.10
CA ALA A 205 0.19 9.18 2.48
C ALA A 205 -1.31 9.19 2.79
N LEU A 206 -1.71 8.43 3.82
CA LEU A 206 -3.11 8.24 4.21
C LEU A 206 -3.42 8.96 5.54
N ASP A 207 -4.54 9.68 5.56
CA ASP A 207 -5.09 10.47 6.68
C ASP A 207 -6.61 10.20 6.82
N GLY A 208 -7.22 10.55 7.96
CA GLY A 208 -8.65 10.42 8.24
C GLY A 208 -9.06 9.23 9.13
N THR A 209 -10.32 8.78 9.07
CA THR A 209 -10.92 7.89 10.11
C THR A 209 -11.11 6.45 9.64
N ASN A 210 -10.03 5.71 9.38
CA ASN A 210 -10.07 4.27 9.06
C ASN A 210 -10.91 3.91 7.83
N THR A 211 -10.72 4.60 6.71
CA THR A 211 -11.52 4.34 5.49
C THR A 211 -10.71 4.32 4.19
N ASN A 212 -9.38 4.52 4.25
CA ASN A 212 -8.46 4.34 3.12
C ASN A 212 -8.10 2.85 2.87
N SER A 213 -9.12 2.01 2.68
CA SER A 213 -9.00 0.55 2.59
C SER A 213 -9.07 0.01 1.16
N GLU A 214 -8.91 -1.31 1.08
CA GLU A 214 -8.98 -2.12 -0.13
C GLU A 214 -7.99 -1.70 -1.22
N MET A 215 -6.82 -1.21 -0.84
CA MET A 215 -5.84 -0.76 -1.82
C MET A 215 -4.98 -1.93 -2.32
N ARG A 216 -4.69 -1.94 -3.62
CA ARG A 216 -3.94 -3.02 -4.27
C ARG A 216 -2.86 -2.51 -5.20
N TRP A 217 -1.70 -3.17 -5.14
CA TRP A 217 -0.58 -3.01 -6.05
C TRP A 217 -0.22 -4.35 -6.70
N GLU A 218 -0.15 -4.38 -8.03
CA GLU A 218 0.15 -5.59 -8.81
C GLU A 218 1.24 -5.31 -9.84
N ALA A 219 2.29 -6.13 -9.87
CA ALA A 219 3.39 -6.05 -10.84
C ALA A 219 4.08 -4.66 -10.93
N CYS A 220 4.02 -3.91 -9.83
CA CYS A 220 4.57 -2.56 -9.74
C CYS A 220 6.03 -2.56 -9.31
N ARG A 221 6.74 -1.46 -9.58
CA ARG A 221 8.09 -1.19 -9.06
C ARG A 221 8.10 0.04 -8.16
N VAL A 222 8.69 -0.11 -6.98
CA VAL A 222 9.00 1.00 -6.07
C VAL A 222 10.50 1.19 -6.07
N GLY A 223 10.99 2.35 -6.50
CA GLY A 223 12.41 2.68 -6.51
C GLY A 223 12.69 4.14 -6.19
N GLY A 224 13.94 4.58 -6.40
CA GLY A 224 14.39 5.89 -5.96
C GLY A 224 14.69 5.91 -4.46
N SER A 225 14.21 6.92 -3.73
CA SER A 225 14.46 7.09 -2.29
C SER A 225 13.28 7.74 -1.58
N TYR A 226 13.10 7.45 -0.28
CA TYR A 226 11.95 7.89 0.49
C TYR A 226 12.34 8.53 1.83
N ARG A 227 12.02 9.82 2.02
CA ARG A 227 12.23 10.53 3.30
C ARG A 227 11.44 9.91 4.44
N ARG A 228 10.22 9.44 4.16
CA ARG A 228 9.43 8.67 5.12
C ARG A 228 9.21 7.26 4.62
N ALA A 229 8.16 7.05 3.82
CA ALA A 229 7.82 5.73 3.30
C ALA A 229 7.19 5.78 1.90
N PHE A 230 7.22 4.67 1.16
CA PHE A 230 6.40 4.54 -0.04
C PHE A 230 4.91 4.58 0.30
N LEU A 231 4.43 3.76 1.24
CA LEU A 231 3.08 3.87 1.78
C LEU A 231 3.15 4.19 3.27
N TYR A 232 2.62 5.35 3.65
CA TYR A 232 2.50 5.77 5.04
C TYR A 232 1.01 5.85 5.41
N SER A 233 0.59 5.06 6.39
CA SER A 233 -0.82 5.02 6.83
C SER A 233 -0.99 5.48 8.27
N GLY A 234 -1.64 6.62 8.47
CA GLY A 234 -1.82 7.22 9.80
C GLY A 234 -1.16 8.59 9.94
N LEU A 235 -1.23 9.44 8.92
CA LEU A 235 -1.00 10.87 9.11
C LEU A 235 -2.12 11.41 10.00
N SER A 236 -1.79 12.06 11.10
CA SER A 236 -2.77 12.68 12.01
C SER A 236 -2.79 14.21 11.84
N GLN A 237 -2.86 14.71 10.60
CA GLN A 237 -2.67 16.14 10.30
C GLN A 237 -3.95 16.98 10.48
N ARG A 238 -5.14 16.36 10.54
CA ARG A 238 -6.44 17.07 10.50
C ARG A 238 -7.21 17.03 11.81
N GLN A 239 -6.56 17.45 12.88
CA GLN A 239 -7.17 17.66 14.21
C GLN A 239 -7.85 16.41 14.78
N GLN A 240 -7.28 15.24 14.54
CA GLN A 240 -7.68 14.08 15.34
C GLN A 240 -7.26 14.30 16.79
N PRO A 241 -8.22 14.21 17.74
CA PRO A 241 -7.94 14.47 19.14
C PRO A 241 -6.99 13.44 19.75
N ASP A 242 -6.99 12.20 19.26
CA ASP A 242 -6.00 11.18 19.59
C ASP A 242 -5.39 10.63 18.28
N PRO A 243 -4.06 10.60 18.11
CA PRO A 243 -3.43 9.96 16.94
C PRO A 243 -3.83 8.48 16.75
N ASN A 244 -4.29 7.82 17.82
CA ASN A 244 -4.83 6.47 17.75
C ASN A 244 -6.18 6.39 17.02
N ASP A 245 -6.86 7.51 16.77
CA ASP A 245 -8.09 7.53 15.95
C ASP A 245 -7.83 7.07 14.50
N GLN A 246 -6.55 6.95 14.11
CA GLN A 246 -6.07 6.30 12.90
C GLN A 246 -5.97 4.77 13.01
N ASP A 247 -6.58 4.09 13.98
CA ASP A 247 -6.43 2.63 14.12
C ASP A 247 -6.99 1.87 12.90
N GLN A 248 -6.17 1.69 11.85
CA GLN A 248 -6.60 1.47 10.47
C GLN A 248 -7.21 0.07 10.32
N PHE A 249 -8.54 -0.06 10.33
CA PHE A 249 -9.28 -1.29 9.99
C PHE A 249 -9.22 -1.64 8.48
N LEU A 250 -8.04 -1.53 7.86
CA LEU A 250 -7.89 -1.39 6.41
C LEU A 250 -7.08 -2.53 5.81
N ASN A 251 -7.42 -2.89 4.58
CA ASN A 251 -6.80 -3.99 3.85
C ASN A 251 -5.90 -3.48 2.72
N TYR A 252 -4.68 -3.99 2.66
CA TYR A 252 -3.68 -3.66 1.65
C TYR A 252 -3.06 -4.91 1.06
N TRP A 253 -2.99 -4.99 -0.27
CA TRP A 253 -2.43 -6.13 -0.99
C TRP A 253 -1.35 -5.71 -1.98
N PHE A 254 -0.17 -6.31 -1.85
CA PHE A 254 0.98 -6.11 -2.71
C PHE A 254 1.35 -7.45 -3.34
N THR A 255 1.27 -7.55 -4.66
CA THR A 255 1.51 -8.80 -5.38
C THR A 255 2.53 -8.57 -6.49
N ASP A 256 3.54 -9.46 -6.56
CA ASP A 256 4.59 -9.46 -7.59
C ASP A 256 5.33 -8.13 -7.69
N MET A 257 5.62 -7.53 -6.53
CA MET A 257 6.26 -6.23 -6.45
C MET A 257 7.77 -6.33 -6.70
N LYS A 258 8.32 -5.34 -7.40
CA LYS A 258 9.75 -5.08 -7.40
C LYS A 258 10.06 -3.88 -6.51
N VAL A 259 10.52 -4.12 -5.29
CA VAL A 259 10.87 -3.08 -4.34
C VAL A 259 12.39 -2.93 -4.35
N GLU A 260 12.90 -1.88 -5.01
CA GLU A 260 14.33 -1.64 -5.19
C GLU A 260 14.63 -0.13 -5.12
N TYR A 261 14.93 0.35 -3.91
CA TYR A 261 15.21 1.75 -3.61
C TYR A 261 16.56 1.92 -2.88
N GLU A 262 17.07 3.14 -2.83
CA GLU A 262 18.35 3.46 -2.20
C GLU A 262 18.24 3.50 -0.69
N TRP A 263 17.29 4.27 -0.17
CA TRP A 263 17.04 4.42 1.26
C TRP A 263 15.60 4.87 1.52
N GLY A 264 15.12 4.67 2.74
CA GLY A 264 13.76 5.00 3.15
C GLY A 264 13.00 3.80 3.70
N ASN A 265 11.68 3.91 3.81
CA ASN A 265 10.83 2.79 4.19
C ASN A 265 9.89 2.40 3.05
N PHE A 266 9.52 1.12 2.95
CA PHE A 266 8.49 0.71 1.98
C PHE A 266 7.09 0.90 2.57
N LEU A 267 6.75 0.19 3.64
CA LEU A 267 5.46 0.30 4.33
C LEU A 267 5.67 0.83 5.74
N GLU A 268 4.95 1.87 6.11
CA GLU A 268 4.93 2.42 7.47
C GLU A 268 3.50 2.56 7.99
N PHE A 269 3.19 1.77 9.02
CA PHE A 269 1.86 1.67 9.62
C PHE A 269 1.95 1.86 11.13
N PRO A 270 2.04 3.12 11.61
CA PRO A 270 2.00 3.44 13.03
C PRO A 270 0.81 2.80 13.73
N TYR A 271 -0.41 2.98 13.22
CA TYR A 271 -1.64 2.64 13.95
C TYR A 271 -2.36 1.39 13.43
N GLY A 272 -1.63 0.32 13.10
CA GLY A 272 -2.26 -0.94 12.67
C GLY A 272 -2.60 -1.00 11.17
N GLY A 273 -3.18 -2.12 10.76
CA GLY A 273 -3.52 -2.46 9.38
C GLY A 273 -3.59 -3.98 9.14
N SER A 274 -4.25 -4.37 8.04
CA SER A 274 -4.24 -5.71 7.47
C SER A 274 -3.45 -5.70 6.17
N ILE A 275 -2.19 -6.11 6.24
CA ILE A 275 -1.25 -6.03 5.11
C ILE A 275 -0.91 -7.44 4.63
N THR A 276 -0.96 -7.62 3.30
CA THR A 276 -0.43 -8.82 2.63
C THR A 276 0.57 -8.41 1.56
N CYS A 277 1.78 -8.95 1.62
CA CYS A 277 2.78 -8.86 0.57
C CYS A 277 3.06 -10.28 0.05
N ARG A 278 2.92 -10.52 -1.25
CA ARG A 278 3.15 -11.82 -1.88
C ARG A 278 4.01 -11.69 -3.12
N GLY A 279 5.06 -12.50 -3.21
CA GLY A 279 5.93 -12.52 -4.38
C GLY A 279 6.85 -11.29 -4.43
N GLY A 280 7.87 -11.41 -5.26
CA GLY A 280 8.70 -10.29 -5.67
C GLY A 280 10.11 -10.27 -5.10
N SER A 281 10.81 -9.16 -5.35
CA SER A 281 12.19 -8.95 -4.91
C SER A 281 12.32 -7.61 -4.21
N TYR A 282 12.87 -7.64 -2.99
CA TYR A 282 12.92 -6.52 -2.06
C TYR A 282 14.38 -6.20 -1.72
N ILE A 283 14.86 -5.04 -2.15
CA ILE A 283 16.25 -4.63 -2.07
C ILE A 283 16.32 -3.17 -1.60
N ILE A 284 17.07 -2.92 -0.53
CA ILE A 284 17.52 -1.57 -0.16
C ILE A 284 19.00 -1.49 -0.48
N THR A 285 19.38 -0.56 -1.36
CA THR A 285 20.73 -0.53 -1.93
C THR A 285 21.72 0.35 -1.18
N GLY A 286 21.25 1.25 -0.32
CA GLY A 286 22.05 2.19 0.44
C GLY A 286 21.54 2.41 1.87
N THR A 287 21.84 3.58 2.41
CA THR A 287 21.46 4.02 3.76
C THR A 287 20.93 5.45 3.70
N ARG A 288 20.15 5.87 4.69
CA ARG A 288 19.70 7.28 4.74
C ARG A 288 20.92 8.21 4.78
N PRO A 289 20.95 9.29 3.99
CA PRO A 289 22.10 10.18 3.91
C PRO A 289 22.29 11.02 5.19
N HIS A 290 21.23 11.20 5.97
CA HIS A 290 21.24 11.95 7.22
C HIS A 290 20.56 11.13 8.32
N SER A 291 21.14 11.17 9.52
CA SER A 291 20.51 10.61 10.71
C SER A 291 19.38 11.52 11.17
N THR A 292 18.16 11.00 11.27
CA THR A 292 17.02 11.71 11.87
C THR A 292 16.70 11.13 13.25
N GLU A 293 15.95 11.87 14.07
CA GLU A 293 15.44 11.35 15.35
C GLU A 293 14.54 10.13 15.14
N GLU A 294 13.68 10.17 14.13
CA GLU A 294 12.66 9.14 13.87
C GLU A 294 13.24 7.84 13.29
N TYR A 295 14.28 7.92 12.45
CA TYR A 295 14.78 6.79 11.67
C TYR A 295 16.27 6.48 11.88
N GLY A 296 17.02 7.38 12.51
CA GLY A 296 18.48 7.32 12.45
C GLY A 296 18.95 7.26 10.99
N THR A 297 19.88 6.35 10.70
CA THR A 297 20.33 6.05 9.33
C THR A 297 19.64 4.81 8.72
N THR A 298 18.69 4.22 9.43
CA THR A 298 18.08 2.92 9.13
C THR A 298 17.04 3.02 8.01
N SER A 299 16.97 2.00 7.16
CA SER A 299 15.93 1.85 6.14
C SER A 299 15.22 0.51 6.33
N THR A 300 13.90 0.49 6.20
CA THR A 300 13.07 -0.65 6.63
C THR A 300 12.00 -1.01 5.60
N PHE A 301 11.86 -2.28 5.22
CA PHE A 301 10.73 -2.67 4.36
C PHE A 301 9.38 -2.51 5.07
N PHE A 302 9.27 -2.98 6.31
CA PHE A 302 8.02 -2.94 7.09
C PHE A 302 8.26 -2.28 8.47
N ARG A 303 7.74 -1.07 8.68
CA ARG A 303 7.91 -0.32 9.92
C ARG A 303 6.57 -0.09 10.63
N PHE A 304 6.44 -0.61 11.85
CA PHE A 304 5.22 -0.51 12.67
C PHE A 304 5.56 0.13 14.04
N PRO A 305 5.78 1.45 14.10
CA PRO A 305 6.55 2.09 15.16
C PRO A 305 5.81 2.40 16.47
N VAL A 306 4.48 2.25 16.52
CA VAL A 306 3.68 2.60 17.69
C VAL A 306 3.17 1.34 18.38
N ALA A 307 3.08 1.40 19.71
CA ALA A 307 2.58 0.31 20.56
C ALA A 307 1.15 0.53 21.05
N ARG A 308 0.76 1.81 21.25
CA ARG A 308 -0.55 2.21 21.74
C ARG A 308 -1.52 2.25 20.57
N HIS A 309 -2.57 1.43 20.64
CA HIS A 309 -3.66 1.34 19.66
C HIS A 309 -4.97 1.11 20.40
N HIS A 310 -6.10 1.22 19.71
CA HIS A 310 -7.41 0.79 20.20
C HIS A 310 -7.62 -0.74 20.08
N ASP A 311 -6.51 -1.50 20.01
CA ASP A 311 -6.50 -2.94 19.75
C ASP A 311 -7.27 -3.32 18.46
N SER A 312 -7.12 -2.53 17.38
CA SER A 312 -7.72 -2.85 16.08
C SER A 312 -6.99 -3.98 15.32
N VAL A 313 -7.17 -4.02 14.00
CA VAL A 313 -6.57 -4.99 13.09
C VAL A 313 -5.07 -4.78 13.02
N GLN A 314 -4.32 -5.68 13.64
CA GLN A 314 -2.87 -5.78 13.54
C GLN A 314 -2.53 -7.10 12.87
N ARG A 315 -2.44 -7.10 11.55
CA ARG A 315 -2.16 -8.31 10.77
C ARG A 315 -1.21 -8.00 9.65
N PHE A 316 -0.05 -8.65 9.68
CA PHE A 316 0.94 -8.58 8.61
C PHE A 316 1.25 -9.99 8.09
N HIS A 317 1.29 -10.14 6.78
CA HIS A 317 1.72 -11.38 6.13
C HIS A 317 2.62 -11.07 4.93
N ALA A 318 3.85 -11.60 4.97
CA ALA A 318 4.78 -11.64 3.85
C ALA A 318 4.94 -13.10 3.38
N GLN A 319 4.87 -13.32 2.06
CA GLN A 319 4.97 -14.65 1.48
C GLN A 319 5.78 -14.65 0.18
N ASP A 320 6.67 -15.64 0.00
CA ASP A 320 7.38 -15.85 -1.27
C ASP A 320 8.17 -14.59 -1.67
N ILE A 321 8.88 -14.00 -0.70
CA ILE A 321 9.64 -12.77 -0.90
C ILE A 321 11.12 -13.05 -0.66
N ARG A 322 11.94 -12.65 -1.64
CA ARG A 322 13.38 -12.54 -1.46
C ARG A 322 13.76 -11.12 -1.04
N PHE A 323 14.39 -11.01 0.13
CA PHE A 323 14.98 -9.78 0.66
C PHE A 323 16.50 -9.78 0.47
N GLU A 324 17.07 -8.61 0.20
CA GLU A 324 18.52 -8.41 0.20
C GLU A 324 18.94 -7.44 1.33
N VAL A 325 19.37 -8.01 2.47
CA VAL A 325 19.93 -7.25 3.59
C VAL A 325 21.37 -6.86 3.25
N ARG A 326 21.58 -5.65 2.71
CA ARG A 326 22.88 -5.23 2.13
C ARG A 326 23.87 -4.64 3.12
N ASN A 327 23.42 -4.26 4.31
CA ASN A 327 24.24 -3.73 5.39
C ASN A 327 23.48 -3.83 6.74
N PRO A 328 24.13 -3.62 7.90
CA PRO A 328 23.49 -3.68 9.21
C PRO A 328 22.37 -2.65 9.46
N GLN A 329 22.29 -1.59 8.66
CA GLN A 329 21.28 -0.53 8.75
C GLN A 329 20.03 -0.82 7.90
N VAL A 330 19.99 -1.95 7.19
CA VAL A 330 18.80 -2.43 6.48
C VAL A 330 18.01 -3.37 7.37
N GLN A 331 16.71 -3.11 7.49
CA GLN A 331 15.77 -3.95 8.21
C GLN A 331 14.70 -4.51 7.28
N VAL A 332 14.37 -5.78 7.47
CA VAL A 332 13.14 -6.36 6.92
C VAL A 332 11.94 -5.82 7.66
N ILE A 333 11.96 -5.86 8.99
CA ILE A 333 10.85 -5.40 9.81
C ILE A 333 11.33 -4.81 11.14
N ASP A 334 10.69 -3.72 11.55
CA ASP A 334 10.78 -3.14 12.90
C ASP A 334 9.38 -2.88 13.41
N SER A 335 8.91 -3.71 14.34
CA SER A 335 7.54 -3.71 14.82
C SER A 335 7.44 -3.53 16.33
N VAL A 336 6.57 -2.61 16.74
CA VAL A 336 6.25 -2.30 18.13
C VAL A 336 4.77 -2.59 18.44
N TRP A 337 4.02 -3.19 17.51
CA TRP A 337 2.65 -3.64 17.74
C TRP A 337 2.57 -4.55 18.97
N ALA A 338 1.72 -4.21 19.94
CA ALA A 338 1.60 -4.95 21.20
C ALA A 338 0.65 -6.17 21.13
N SER A 339 0.02 -6.43 19.97
CA SER A 339 -0.90 -7.55 19.75
C SER A 339 -1.02 -7.90 18.26
N GLY A 340 -1.93 -8.82 17.92
CA GLY A 340 -2.16 -9.22 16.53
C GLY A 340 -1.21 -10.30 16.02
N THR A 341 -0.99 -10.33 14.71
CA THR A 341 -0.21 -11.39 14.03
C THR A 341 0.76 -10.82 13.00
N ILE A 342 1.96 -11.40 12.97
CA ILE A 342 3.01 -11.13 11.98
C ILE A 342 3.48 -12.48 11.44
N HIS A 343 3.33 -12.71 10.14
CA HIS A 343 3.67 -13.98 9.51
C HIS A 343 4.60 -13.77 8.32
N PHE A 344 5.71 -14.51 8.31
CA PHE A 344 6.58 -14.70 7.16
C PHE A 344 6.49 -16.17 6.75
N SER A 345 6.19 -16.44 5.48
CA SER A 345 6.09 -17.80 4.94
C SER A 345 6.89 -17.90 3.65
N ASP A 346 7.81 -18.85 3.55
CA ASP A 346 8.63 -19.06 2.35
C ASP A 346 9.37 -17.78 1.92
N CYS A 347 9.98 -17.10 2.89
CA CYS A 347 10.79 -15.90 2.65
C CYS A 347 12.28 -16.21 2.75
N ASP A 348 13.10 -15.48 2.00
CA ASP A 348 14.56 -15.65 1.98
C ASP A 348 15.25 -14.28 2.09
N ASP A 349 16.04 -14.07 3.16
CA ASP A 349 16.91 -12.89 3.32
C ASP A 349 18.41 -13.23 3.28
N THR A 350 18.77 -14.45 2.88
CA THR A 350 20.13 -14.99 2.94
C THR A 350 20.99 -14.65 1.74
N GLY A 351 20.48 -13.90 0.76
CA GLY A 351 21.18 -13.56 -0.49
C GLY A 351 22.55 -12.90 -0.30
N LEU A 352 22.82 -12.32 0.88
CA LEU A 352 24.11 -11.73 1.26
C LEU A 352 24.71 -12.31 2.56
N SER A 353 24.30 -13.52 2.95
CA SER A 353 24.78 -14.20 4.16
C SER A 353 26.28 -14.51 4.17
N PHE A 354 26.93 -14.48 3.02
CA PHE A 354 28.38 -14.68 2.88
C PHE A 354 29.21 -13.41 3.20
N LYS A 355 28.58 -12.28 3.52
CA LYS A 355 29.27 -11.03 3.83
C LYS A 355 29.67 -10.97 5.30
N ASP A 356 30.79 -10.32 5.60
CA ASP A 356 31.34 -10.21 6.97
C ASP A 356 30.40 -9.54 7.98
N PHE A 357 29.50 -8.67 7.52
CA PHE A 357 28.51 -8.02 8.40
C PHE A 357 27.31 -8.92 8.72
N ALA A 358 27.09 -9.99 7.93
CA ALA A 358 25.87 -10.80 8.01
C ALA A 358 25.62 -11.40 9.40
N PRO A 359 26.64 -11.89 10.14
CA PRO A 359 26.44 -12.36 11.51
C PRO A 359 25.90 -11.27 12.46
N GLU A 360 26.24 -10.01 12.24
CA GLU A 360 25.79 -8.91 13.11
C GLU A 360 24.53 -8.20 12.60
N ALA A 361 23.97 -8.64 11.46
CA ALA A 361 22.73 -8.09 10.93
C ALA A 361 21.56 -8.35 11.89
N ARG A 362 20.77 -7.30 12.15
CA ARG A 362 19.55 -7.35 12.97
C ARG A 362 18.36 -6.90 12.13
N ALA A 363 18.09 -7.68 11.09
CA ALA A 363 17.13 -7.32 10.04
C ALA A 363 15.67 -7.41 10.51
N HIS A 364 15.39 -8.25 11.51
CA HIS A 364 14.05 -8.41 12.07
C HIS A 364 14.06 -8.01 13.53
N ARG A 365 13.23 -7.01 13.88
CA ARG A 365 13.15 -6.49 15.24
C ARG A 365 11.70 -6.38 15.70
N TYR A 366 11.48 -6.79 16.94
CA TYR A 366 10.15 -6.86 17.53
C TYR A 366 10.17 -6.30 18.94
N THR A 367 9.10 -5.60 19.33
CA THR A 367 8.72 -5.44 20.74
C THR A 367 7.58 -6.39 21.04
N VAL A 368 7.72 -7.18 22.09
CA VAL A 368 6.73 -8.18 22.50
C VAL A 368 6.23 -7.93 23.92
N GLY A 369 4.95 -8.24 24.12
CA GLY A 369 4.30 -8.24 25.43
C GLY A 369 3.44 -9.49 25.63
N PRO A 370 2.68 -9.57 26.73
CA PRO A 370 1.88 -10.75 27.06
C PRO A 370 0.74 -11.04 26.06
N ARG A 371 0.41 -10.09 25.17
CA ARG A 371 -0.64 -10.22 24.15
C ARG A 371 -0.09 -10.35 22.72
N GLY A 372 1.23 -10.40 22.55
CA GLY A 372 1.85 -10.51 21.22
C GLY A 372 2.77 -9.34 20.87
N PRO A 373 3.01 -9.10 19.55
CA PRO A 373 2.32 -9.75 18.43
C PRO A 373 2.69 -11.24 18.35
N LEU A 374 1.80 -12.06 17.81
CA LEU A 374 2.11 -13.46 17.52
C LEU A 374 2.92 -13.51 16.22
N ILE A 375 4.17 -13.91 16.33
CA ILE A 375 5.15 -13.90 15.24
C ILE A 375 5.38 -15.33 14.76
N ARG A 376 5.25 -15.57 13.45
CA ARG A 376 5.53 -16.86 12.84
C ARG A 376 6.46 -16.68 11.64
N TYR A 377 7.47 -17.54 11.60
CA TYR A 377 8.28 -17.82 10.42
C TYR A 377 8.03 -19.26 10.03
N ASP A 378 7.66 -19.48 8.77
CA ASP A 378 7.32 -20.78 8.23
C ASP A 378 8.14 -21.03 6.96
N SER A 379 8.96 -22.08 6.96
CA SER A 379 9.74 -22.49 5.80
C SER A 379 10.64 -21.38 5.23
N CYS A 380 11.20 -20.53 6.09
CA CYS A 380 12.01 -19.38 5.68
C CYS A 380 13.51 -19.68 5.72
N GLN A 381 14.29 -18.94 4.93
CA GLN A 381 15.75 -18.89 5.02
C GLN A 381 16.16 -17.53 5.60
N LEU A 382 16.85 -17.54 6.74
CA LEU A 382 17.02 -16.35 7.56
C LEU A 382 18.49 -16.10 7.94
N VAL A 383 18.94 -14.84 7.94
CA VAL A 383 20.32 -14.42 8.20
C VAL A 383 20.46 -13.57 9.48
N GLY A 384 21.62 -13.67 10.12
CA GLY A 384 21.99 -12.81 11.25
C GLY A 384 21.22 -13.16 12.52
N ARG A 385 20.84 -12.13 13.28
CA ARG A 385 20.08 -12.28 14.52
C ARG A 385 18.72 -11.60 14.42
N HIS A 386 17.72 -12.20 15.04
CA HIS A 386 16.39 -11.62 15.22
C HIS A 386 16.27 -11.06 16.64
N GLU A 387 15.94 -9.77 16.74
CA GLU A 387 15.96 -9.03 17.99
C GLU A 387 14.56 -8.91 18.60
N TYR A 388 14.46 -9.19 19.90
CA TYR A 388 13.22 -9.13 20.67
C TYR A 388 13.37 -8.23 21.89
N ARG A 389 12.64 -7.11 21.90
CA ARG A 389 12.50 -6.19 23.03
C ARG A 389 11.27 -6.59 23.83
N THR A 390 11.30 -6.43 25.15
CA THR A 390 10.13 -6.68 26.00
C THR A 390 9.49 -5.36 26.42
N ASP A 391 8.18 -5.34 26.63
CA ASP A 391 7.48 -4.15 27.14
C ASP A 391 7.79 -3.79 28.62
N GLY A 392 8.67 -4.58 29.27
CA GLY A 392 9.10 -4.38 30.65
C GLY A 392 8.05 -4.68 31.73
N ARG A 393 6.83 -5.08 31.36
CA ARG A 393 5.71 -5.22 32.33
C ARG A 393 5.68 -6.57 33.04
N ARG A 394 6.33 -7.61 32.50
CA ARG A 394 6.40 -8.95 33.09
C ARG A 394 7.77 -9.59 32.91
N LYS A 395 8.21 -10.34 33.91
CA LYS A 395 9.46 -11.14 33.87
C LYS A 395 9.36 -12.39 32.99
N ALA A 396 8.15 -12.91 32.76
CA ALA A 396 7.92 -14.10 31.94
C ALA A 396 6.78 -13.85 30.95
N LEU A 397 7.02 -14.21 29.68
CA LEU A 397 6.06 -14.10 28.58
C LEU A 397 5.66 -15.50 28.10
N PRO A 398 4.43 -15.70 27.59
CA PRO A 398 4.10 -16.92 26.87
C PRO A 398 4.91 -17.01 25.57
N THR A 399 4.97 -18.17 24.92
CA THR A 399 5.55 -18.27 23.57
C THR A 399 4.79 -17.36 22.61
N VAL A 400 5.46 -16.35 22.09
CA VAL A 400 4.89 -15.37 21.14
C VAL A 400 5.57 -15.41 19.78
N ALA A 401 6.74 -16.04 19.65
CA ALA A 401 7.39 -16.23 18.36
C ALA A 401 7.69 -17.71 18.10
N ARG A 402 7.45 -18.13 16.86
CA ARG A 402 7.74 -19.49 16.39
C ARG A 402 8.46 -19.45 15.04
N TYR A 403 9.51 -20.24 14.94
CA TYR A 403 10.20 -20.59 13.71
C TYR A 403 9.90 -22.05 13.41
N ASP A 404 9.45 -22.34 12.20
CA ASP A 404 8.98 -23.65 11.77
C ASP A 404 9.65 -24.01 10.44
N MET A 405 10.39 -25.13 10.40
CA MET A 405 11.12 -25.61 9.21
C MET A 405 12.01 -24.54 8.55
N CYS A 406 12.62 -23.66 9.35
CA CYS A 406 13.46 -22.59 8.85
C CYS A 406 14.93 -23.02 8.72
N LEU A 407 15.65 -22.45 7.76
CA LEU A 407 17.09 -22.53 7.66
C LEU A 407 17.71 -21.27 8.26
N LEU A 408 18.46 -21.44 9.34
CA LEU A 408 19.12 -20.35 10.07
C LEU A 408 20.58 -20.24 9.61
N ARG A 409 20.95 -19.09 9.06
CA ARG A 409 22.32 -18.78 8.65
C ARG A 409 23.00 -17.87 9.67
N SER A 410 24.31 -18.02 9.79
CA SER A 410 25.23 -17.24 10.64
C SER A 410 25.26 -17.62 12.12
N HIS A 411 24.18 -18.19 12.68
CA HIS A 411 24.09 -18.53 14.11
C HIS A 411 23.36 -19.85 14.33
N SER A 412 23.63 -20.48 15.48
CA SER A 412 22.81 -21.59 15.98
C SER A 412 21.42 -21.11 16.41
N ALA A 413 20.44 -21.99 16.53
CA ALA A 413 19.12 -21.64 17.04
C ALA A 413 19.16 -21.00 18.44
N HIS A 414 20.19 -21.31 19.25
CA HIS A 414 20.39 -20.72 20.57
C HIS A 414 20.80 -19.24 20.50
N GLU A 415 21.55 -18.85 19.48
CA GLU A 415 22.13 -17.50 19.31
C GLU A 415 21.36 -16.65 18.28
N PHE A 416 20.46 -17.27 17.53
CA PHE A 416 19.72 -16.62 16.45
C PHE A 416 18.67 -15.62 16.96
N ALA A 417 17.87 -16.01 17.96
CA ALA A 417 16.92 -15.11 18.60
C ALA A 417 17.51 -14.52 19.88
N VAL A 418 17.56 -13.19 19.97
CA VAL A 418 18.22 -12.48 21.07
C VAL A 418 17.33 -11.40 21.67
N ALA A 419 17.37 -11.26 22.99
CA ALA A 419 16.80 -10.14 23.72
C ALA A 419 17.78 -8.95 23.83
N GLU A 420 17.36 -7.82 24.41
CA GLU A 420 18.19 -6.60 24.55
C GLU A 420 19.52 -6.83 25.29
N ASP A 421 19.56 -7.80 26.20
CA ASP A 421 20.76 -8.22 26.95
C ASP A 421 21.57 -9.32 26.23
N ASN A 422 21.25 -9.60 24.96
CA ASN A 422 21.75 -10.73 24.17
C ASN A 422 21.52 -12.11 24.81
N VAL A 423 20.53 -12.22 25.72
CA VAL A 423 20.11 -13.52 26.27
C VAL A 423 19.06 -14.13 25.35
N ARG A 424 19.07 -15.46 25.26
CA ARG A 424 18.04 -16.20 24.52
C ARG A 424 16.67 -16.00 25.19
N PRO A 425 15.65 -15.54 24.45
CA PRO A 425 14.31 -15.36 25.00
C PRO A 425 13.54 -16.69 25.11
N ASP A 426 13.03 -17.01 26.30
CA ASP A 426 12.21 -18.20 26.57
C ASP A 426 10.86 -18.21 25.83
N PHE A 427 10.43 -17.05 25.34
CA PHE A 427 9.18 -16.88 24.60
C PHE A 427 9.32 -17.12 23.08
N VAL A 428 10.50 -17.56 22.62
CA VAL A 428 10.77 -17.92 21.23
C VAL A 428 11.00 -19.42 21.10
N ARG A 429 10.30 -20.05 20.15
CA ARG A 429 10.39 -21.48 19.89
C ARG A 429 10.88 -21.76 18.47
N PHE A 430 11.80 -22.71 18.34
CA PHE A 430 12.24 -23.28 17.07
C PHE A 430 11.68 -24.70 16.95
N VAL A 431 11.15 -25.04 15.78
CA VAL A 431 10.57 -26.35 15.46
C VAL A 431 11.15 -26.79 14.12
N ASP A 432 11.83 -27.94 14.11
CA ASP A 432 12.40 -28.58 12.92
C ASP A 432 13.27 -27.65 12.05
N CYS A 433 13.95 -26.69 12.68
CA CYS A 433 14.85 -25.75 12.00
C CYS A 433 16.25 -26.38 11.82
N LEU A 434 16.91 -26.01 10.73
CA LEU A 434 18.31 -26.36 10.45
C LEU A 434 19.19 -25.15 10.73
N ASP A 435 20.34 -25.37 11.35
CA ASP A 435 21.36 -24.34 11.54
C ASP A 435 22.76 -24.89 11.19
N ASN A 436 23.77 -24.02 11.22
CA ASN A 436 25.14 -24.38 10.86
C ASN A 436 25.81 -25.34 11.86
N SER A 437 25.23 -25.60 13.04
CA SER A 437 25.80 -26.54 14.02
C SER A 437 25.63 -28.02 13.63
N ALA A 438 24.70 -28.30 12.70
CA ALA A 438 24.39 -29.65 12.25
C ALA A 438 25.34 -30.21 11.17
N VAL A 439 26.34 -29.44 10.70
CA VAL A 439 27.26 -29.86 9.61
C VAL A 439 28.52 -30.56 10.15
N ASP A 440 28.81 -30.46 11.45
CA ASP A 440 30.02 -31.03 12.08
C ASP A 440 29.78 -32.38 12.80
N THR A 441 28.62 -33.02 12.60
CA THR A 441 28.30 -34.38 13.10
C THR A 441 27.97 -35.31 11.96
#